data_AF-A0A9Q0FRF1-F1
#
_entry.id   AF-A0A9Q0FRF1-F1
#
_cell.length_a   1.000
_cell.length_b   1.000
_cell.length_c   1.000
_cell.angle_alpha   90.00
_cell.angle_beta   90.00
_cell.angle_gamma   90.00
#
_symmetry.space_group_name_H-M   'P 1'
#
loop_
_entity.id
_entity.type
_entity.pdbx_description
1 polymer ?
#
loop_
_entity_poly.entity_id
_entity_poly.type
_entity_poly.pdbx_seq_one_letter_code
_entity_poly.pdbx_strand_id
1 'polypeptide(L)'
;MSSPTKTTIHQDPFKAWKSLVFPSVKVSDVFSSVLKATLAIFTVLSISLFLYSAFSNPPQWLSCRGCITVAITGHRKLTNGHQTSSGAYYNNTSIHDVKTNVSHILFGIGGSAKTWDQRRHYCELWWRPNVTRGYVWLDEKPPAEKTWPESSPAYKVSADTSRFKYTCSYGSPAAVRIARIVKESFELGLDNVRWFVMGDDDTVFFVENLVGVLAKYDHNQMYYIGGNSESVEQNIIHSYDMAYGGGGFAISYALAKELVRILDGCIDRYASFYGSDQKVQACISEIGVPLTKELGFHQVDIRGNPYGLLAAHPMAPLVSLHHLDYVQSIFPGMNQIDSLKRIITAYKMDPGRTLQHSFCYDLTRKWSISASWGYNIQLYPSLVTAKELDTAFQTYQTWRTWQHEPFTFNTRPMSPDPCERPVQFFLDRVDRNGKDGSNTVVETLTTYKRQVEELGKDCSRLDYAPLLDFLFVNVSTTSTLDHDAWNMAPRRQCCEVINAKNGVNNTLQVKIRSCNQFESVTPP
;
A
#
# COMPACT_ATOMS: atom_id res chain seq x y z
N MET A 1 73.16 17.58 42.46
CA MET A 1 72.95 19.00 42.84
C MET A 1 71.52 19.17 43.32
N SER A 2 71.35 19.96 44.39
CA SER A 2 70.13 20.54 44.97
C SER A 2 69.00 19.64 45.51
N SER A 3 68.99 19.49 46.85
CA SER A 3 67.89 19.59 47.85
C SER A 3 66.42 19.72 47.39
N PRO A 4 65.43 19.18 48.15
CA PRO A 4 65.21 19.56 49.56
C PRO A 4 64.82 18.46 50.59
N THR A 5 65.07 18.81 51.85
CA THR A 5 64.53 18.31 53.15
C THR A 5 63.22 19.08 53.48
N LYS A 6 62.26 18.73 54.36
CA LYS A 6 62.11 17.81 55.49
C LYS A 6 60.59 17.74 55.87
N THR A 7 60.10 16.53 56.14
CA THR A 7 59.17 16.06 57.22
C THR A 7 58.15 17.00 57.91
N THR A 8 56.89 16.53 58.08
CA THR A 8 56.34 16.07 59.40
C THR A 8 54.98 15.34 59.35
N ILE A 9 54.96 14.13 59.95
CA ILE A 9 54.01 13.50 60.93
C ILE A 9 52.51 13.43 60.59
N HIS A 10 51.94 12.20 60.61
CA HIS A 10 50.86 11.82 61.55
C HIS A 10 50.61 10.30 61.62
N GLN A 11 50.95 9.76 62.79
CA GLN A 11 50.30 8.68 63.56
C GLN A 11 49.64 7.50 62.84
N ASP A 12 50.24 6.32 63.08
CA ASP A 12 49.64 5.00 62.93
C ASP A 12 48.79 4.65 64.17
N PRO A 13 47.51 4.25 64.00
CA PRO A 13 46.77 3.58 65.04
C PRO A 13 46.13 2.26 64.54
N PHE A 14 46.87 1.39 63.84
CA PHE A 14 46.44 0.01 63.56
C PHE A 14 46.57 -0.92 64.79
N LYS A 15 46.08 -0.47 65.95
CA LYS A 15 45.99 -1.30 67.16
C LYS A 15 45.00 -0.74 68.17
N ALA A 16 43.70 -0.91 67.90
CA ALA A 16 42.65 -1.25 68.87
C ALA A 16 41.25 -0.89 68.35
N TRP A 17 40.63 -1.82 67.60
CA TRP A 17 39.19 -2.00 67.72
C TRP A 17 38.79 -3.45 67.36
N LYS A 18 39.10 -4.37 68.28
CA LYS A 18 38.23 -5.54 68.48
C LYS A 18 36.99 -5.03 69.23
N SER A 19 35.81 -5.46 68.78
CA SER A 19 34.45 -5.17 69.31
C SER A 19 33.68 -4.00 68.67
N LEU A 20 33.34 -4.11 67.39
CA LEU A 20 32.06 -3.59 66.90
C LEU A 20 31.44 -4.67 66.03
N VAL A 21 30.47 -5.38 66.62
CA VAL A 21 29.59 -6.31 65.91
C VAL A 21 28.67 -5.46 65.05
N PHE A 22 28.98 -5.34 63.75
CA PHE A 22 28.01 -4.86 62.78
C PHE A 22 27.08 -6.04 62.44
N PRO A 23 25.75 -5.92 62.61
CA PRO A 23 24.86 -6.98 62.21
C PRO A 23 25.00 -7.16 60.69
N SER A 24 25.27 -8.39 60.25
CA SER A 24 25.22 -8.73 58.84
C SER A 24 23.76 -8.69 58.39
N VAL A 25 23.27 -7.49 58.07
CA VAL A 25 21.97 -7.34 57.42
C VAL A 25 22.16 -7.94 56.03
N LYS A 26 21.60 -9.14 55.81
CA LYS A 26 21.63 -9.75 54.48
C LYS A 26 20.93 -8.81 53.52
N VAL A 27 21.59 -8.49 52.41
CA VAL A 27 21.05 -7.64 51.34
C VAL A 27 19.69 -8.16 50.84
N SER A 28 19.44 -9.47 50.96
CA SER A 28 18.14 -10.10 50.70
C SER A 28 17.00 -9.56 51.56
N ASP A 29 17.27 -9.22 52.82
CA ASP A 29 16.25 -8.79 53.78
C ASP A 29 15.87 -7.33 53.56
N VAL A 30 16.86 -6.50 53.17
CA VAL A 30 16.62 -5.13 52.70
C VAL A 30 15.83 -5.14 51.40
N PHE A 31 16.23 -5.98 50.44
CA PHE A 31 15.52 -6.09 49.16
C PHE A 31 14.08 -6.60 49.33
N SER A 32 13.87 -7.59 50.20
CA SER A 32 12.52 -8.08 50.55
C SER A 32 11.67 -6.98 51.20
N SER A 33 12.26 -6.18 52.09
CA SER A 33 11.56 -5.08 52.76
C SER A 33 11.21 -3.96 51.79
N VAL A 34 12.12 -3.61 50.87
CA VAL A 34 11.86 -2.62 49.80
C VAL A 34 10.80 -3.12 48.82
N LEU A 35 10.81 -4.40 48.45
CA LEU A 35 9.79 -4.97 47.57
C LEU A 35 8.41 -4.98 48.22
N LYS A 36 8.33 -5.35 49.51
CA LYS A 36 7.08 -5.30 50.29
C LYS A 36 6.57 -3.87 50.46
N ALA A 37 7.45 -2.91 50.73
CA ALA A 37 7.08 -1.50 50.83
C ALA A 37 6.58 -0.96 49.49
N THR A 38 7.26 -1.27 48.39
CA THR A 38 6.85 -0.89 47.03
C THR A 38 5.48 -1.49 46.67
N LEU A 39 5.25 -2.77 46.97
CA LEU A 39 3.97 -3.44 46.72
C LEU A 39 2.84 -2.83 47.57
N ALA A 40 3.12 -2.49 48.83
CA ALA A 40 2.17 -1.80 49.71
C ALA A 40 1.81 -0.40 49.17
N ILE A 41 2.78 0.36 48.66
CA ILE A 41 2.52 1.66 48.04
C ILE A 41 1.65 1.52 46.80
N PHE A 42 1.95 0.56 45.90
CA PHE A 42 1.15 0.35 44.69
C PHE A 42 -0.27 -0.13 45.00
N THR A 43 -0.46 -0.98 46.01
CA THR A 43 -1.79 -1.42 46.43
C THR A 43 -2.60 -0.27 47.03
N VAL A 44 -2.00 0.58 47.87
CA VAL A 44 -2.66 1.77 48.40
C VAL A 44 -3.02 2.75 47.28
N LEU A 45 -2.12 2.98 46.31
CA LEU A 45 -2.39 3.83 45.16
C LEU A 45 -3.52 3.27 44.28
N SER A 46 -3.53 1.96 44.04
CA SER A 46 -4.57 1.30 43.25
C SER A 46 -5.94 1.37 43.93
N ILE A 47 -6.00 1.12 45.24
CA ILE A 47 -7.22 1.26 46.04
C ILE A 47 -7.67 2.72 46.04
N SER A 48 -6.75 3.68 46.20
CA SER A 48 -7.07 5.11 46.17
C SER A 48 -7.61 5.54 44.80
N LEU A 49 -7.05 5.01 43.70
CA LEU A 49 -7.53 5.29 42.34
C LEU A 49 -8.92 4.67 42.10
N PHE A 50 -9.17 3.47 42.62
CA PHE A 50 -10.46 2.79 42.54
C PHE A 50 -11.52 3.50 43.38
N LEU A 51 -11.19 3.95 44.59
CA LEU A 51 -12.08 4.75 45.41
C LEU A 51 -12.31 6.12 44.76
N TYR A 52 -11.27 6.74 44.18
CA TYR A 52 -11.44 7.97 43.42
C TYR A 52 -12.37 7.75 42.22
N SER A 53 -12.21 6.70 41.42
CA SER A 53 -13.12 6.45 40.29
C SER A 53 -14.54 6.06 40.71
N ALA A 54 -14.70 5.34 41.82
CA ALA A 54 -15.99 4.91 42.34
C ALA A 54 -16.78 6.04 43.04
N PHE A 55 -16.08 7.01 43.64
CA PHE A 55 -16.69 8.10 44.42
C PHE A 55 -16.52 9.49 43.80
N SER A 56 -15.76 9.63 42.71
CA SER A 56 -15.77 10.85 41.90
C SER A 56 -16.98 10.85 41.00
N ASN A 57 -17.82 11.86 41.16
CA ASN A 57 -18.91 12.11 40.22
C ASN A 57 -18.37 12.25 38.79
N PRO A 58 -19.04 11.67 37.78
CA PRO A 58 -18.59 11.78 36.40
C PRO A 58 -18.53 13.26 35.99
N PRO A 59 -17.48 13.68 35.25
CA PRO A 59 -17.44 15.03 34.70
C PRO A 59 -18.65 15.26 33.78
N GLN A 60 -19.27 16.43 33.93
CA GLN A 60 -20.46 16.92 33.23
C GLN A 60 -20.26 17.16 31.71
N TRP A 61 -19.59 16.25 31.01
CA TRP A 61 -19.35 16.33 29.56
C TRP A 61 -20.07 15.26 28.74
N LEU A 62 -21.10 14.62 29.32
CA LEU A 62 -22.03 13.73 28.61
C LEU A 62 -23.47 13.92 29.12
N SER A 63 -23.98 15.15 29.05
CA SER A 63 -25.41 15.41 29.19
C SER A 63 -25.91 16.25 28.02
N CYS A 64 -26.22 15.59 26.90
CA CYS A 64 -27.07 16.20 25.89
C CYS A 64 -28.52 16.15 26.39
N ARG A 65 -28.91 17.14 27.20
CA ARG A 65 -30.24 17.25 27.81
C ARG A 65 -31.35 17.67 26.82
N GLY A 66 -31.15 17.43 25.52
CA GLY A 66 -32.08 17.79 24.44
C GLY A 66 -32.33 16.72 23.37
N CYS A 67 -31.60 15.58 23.38
CA CYS A 67 -31.74 14.57 22.32
C CYS A 67 -32.82 13.50 22.56
N ILE A 68 -33.53 13.52 23.70
CA ILE A 68 -34.54 12.49 24.02
C ILE A 68 -35.98 12.95 23.71
N THR A 69 -36.20 14.22 23.32
CA THR A 69 -37.56 14.77 23.12
C THR A 69 -37.96 14.96 21.66
N VAL A 70 -37.33 14.26 20.70
CA VAL A 70 -37.72 14.31 19.27
C VAL A 70 -38.18 12.96 18.71
N ALA A 71 -38.01 11.86 19.46
CA ALA A 71 -38.41 10.53 18.99
C ALA A 71 -39.86 10.13 19.29
N ILE A 72 -40.62 10.94 20.06
CA ILE A 72 -42.00 10.59 20.46
C ILE A 72 -42.92 11.81 20.40
N THR A 73 -43.09 12.41 19.22
CA THR A 73 -44.32 13.14 18.82
C THR A 73 -44.12 13.68 17.41
N GLY A 74 -44.74 13.06 16.40
CA GLY A 74 -44.60 13.58 15.03
C GLY A 74 -45.31 12.83 13.91
N HIS A 75 -46.23 11.91 14.17
CA HIS A 75 -47.19 11.52 13.13
C HIS A 75 -48.28 12.59 13.01
N ARG A 76 -48.09 13.56 12.12
CA ARG A 76 -49.20 14.33 11.54
C ARG A 76 -48.84 14.93 10.18
N LYS A 77 -49.56 14.43 9.17
CA LYS A 77 -49.86 15.04 7.86
C LYS A 77 -50.16 16.55 7.96
N LEU A 78 -49.60 17.36 7.07
CA LEU A 78 -50.13 18.64 6.53
C LEU A 78 -49.35 18.92 5.23
N THR A 79 -49.89 18.69 4.03
CA THR A 79 -50.78 19.54 3.20
C THR A 79 -50.24 20.92 2.83
N ASN A 80 -50.17 21.13 1.50
CA ASN A 80 -49.99 22.34 0.69
C ASN A 80 -50.07 23.71 1.36
N GLY A 81 -49.10 24.56 1.01
CA GLY A 81 -49.21 26.01 1.10
C GLY A 81 -48.30 26.66 0.05
N HIS A 82 -48.91 27.22 -0.99
CA HIS A 82 -48.28 28.11 -1.97
C HIS A 82 -47.53 29.25 -1.28
N GLN A 83 -46.28 29.50 -1.70
CA GLN A 83 -45.75 30.85 -1.73
C GLN A 83 -44.82 31.00 -2.94
N THR A 84 -45.30 31.83 -3.87
CA THR A 84 -44.61 32.33 -5.05
C THR A 84 -43.55 33.35 -4.65
N SER A 85 -42.31 33.08 -5.02
CA SER A 85 -41.30 34.13 -5.15
C SER A 85 -40.50 33.85 -6.42
N SER A 86 -40.80 34.63 -7.44
CA SER A 86 -40.12 34.73 -8.72
C SER A 86 -38.66 35.14 -8.53
N GLY A 87 -37.74 34.22 -8.81
CA GLY A 87 -36.32 34.47 -8.98
C GLY A 87 -35.83 33.57 -10.11
N ALA A 88 -35.27 34.18 -11.15
CA ALA A 88 -34.89 33.55 -12.40
C ALA A 88 -34.15 32.22 -12.21
N TYR A 89 -34.68 31.15 -12.79
CA TYR A 89 -33.96 29.90 -13.03
C TYR A 89 -32.79 30.19 -13.97
N TYR A 90 -31.65 30.58 -13.42
CA TYR A 90 -30.38 30.27 -14.04
C TYR A 90 -30.24 28.75 -13.95
N ASN A 91 -30.38 28.08 -15.10
CA ASN A 91 -29.93 26.71 -15.28
C ASN A 91 -28.42 26.67 -15.10
N ASN A 92 -27.97 26.70 -13.84
CA ASN A 92 -26.69 26.15 -13.44
C ASN A 92 -26.89 24.64 -13.36
N THR A 93 -26.91 23.97 -14.51
CA THR A 93 -26.33 22.64 -14.63
C THR A 93 -24.82 22.80 -14.40
N SER A 94 -24.46 23.07 -13.15
CA SER A 94 -23.09 23.36 -12.75
C SER A 94 -22.30 22.08 -12.88
N ILE A 95 -21.31 22.07 -13.78
CA ILE A 95 -19.90 21.62 -13.70
C ILE A 95 -19.46 20.57 -12.62
N HIS A 96 -20.21 20.38 -11.54
CA HIS A 96 -20.07 19.33 -10.53
C HIS A 96 -20.33 17.89 -11.04
N ASP A 97 -20.83 17.70 -12.26
CA ASP A 97 -21.29 16.37 -12.72
C ASP A 97 -20.26 15.59 -13.58
N VAL A 98 -19.08 16.16 -13.88
CA VAL A 98 -18.06 15.44 -14.66
C VAL A 98 -17.10 14.73 -13.70
N LYS A 99 -17.25 13.42 -13.58
CA LYS A 99 -16.34 12.53 -12.84
C LYS A 99 -14.89 12.68 -13.31
N THR A 100 -13.94 12.56 -12.38
CA THR A 100 -12.49 12.58 -12.71
C THR A 100 -12.18 11.51 -13.75
N ASN A 101 -11.39 11.89 -14.75
CA ASN A 101 -10.88 11.00 -15.80
C ASN A 101 -9.39 11.31 -16.05
N VAL A 102 -8.74 10.55 -16.95
CA VAL A 102 -7.29 10.67 -17.19
C VAL A 102 -6.84 12.07 -17.61
N SER A 103 -7.66 12.84 -18.35
CA SER A 103 -7.28 14.17 -18.81
C SER A 103 -7.23 15.21 -17.68
N HIS A 104 -7.78 14.89 -16.50
CA HIS A 104 -7.71 15.74 -15.31
C HIS A 104 -6.44 15.54 -14.48
N ILE A 105 -5.65 14.51 -14.77
CA ILE A 105 -4.44 14.15 -14.02
C ILE A 105 -3.22 14.76 -14.72
N LEU A 106 -2.29 15.32 -13.96
CA LEU A 106 -0.98 15.75 -14.45
C LEU A 106 0.12 14.92 -13.76
N PHE A 107 0.85 14.12 -14.54
CA PHE A 107 1.94 13.30 -14.01
C PHE A 107 3.24 14.12 -13.91
N GLY A 108 3.85 14.15 -12.72
CA GLY A 108 5.19 14.66 -12.46
C GLY A 108 6.13 13.49 -12.16
N ILE A 109 6.93 13.10 -13.13
CA ILE A 109 7.80 11.91 -13.03
C ILE A 109 9.22 12.37 -12.66
N GLY A 110 9.73 11.93 -11.52
CA GLY A 110 11.12 12.17 -11.11
C GLY A 110 12.07 11.30 -11.92
N GLY A 111 12.99 11.91 -12.69
CA GLY A 111 13.99 11.17 -13.45
C GLY A 111 15.36 11.86 -13.44
N SER A 112 16.36 11.21 -14.03
CA SER A 112 17.67 11.80 -14.32
C SER A 112 18.05 11.55 -15.77
N ALA A 113 18.65 12.55 -16.42
CA ALA A 113 19.11 12.43 -17.80
C ALA A 113 20.12 11.28 -17.96
N LYS A 114 20.87 10.96 -16.89
CA LYS A 114 21.86 9.88 -16.86
C LYS A 114 21.24 8.48 -16.87
N THR A 115 20.14 8.27 -16.14
CA THR A 115 19.51 6.94 -15.96
C THR A 115 18.30 6.71 -16.84
N TRP A 116 17.77 7.77 -17.46
CA TRP A 116 16.53 7.72 -18.24
C TRP A 116 16.50 6.59 -19.28
N ASP A 117 17.54 6.46 -20.12
CA ASP A 117 17.57 5.43 -21.16
C ASP A 117 17.50 4.00 -20.60
N GLN A 118 17.99 3.80 -19.37
CA GLN A 118 17.96 2.51 -18.71
C GLN A 118 16.63 2.22 -18.04
N ARG A 119 15.83 3.24 -17.69
CA ARG A 119 14.61 3.09 -16.87
C ARG A 119 13.32 3.40 -17.60
N ARG A 120 13.37 4.18 -18.69
CA ARG A 120 12.18 4.66 -19.42
C ARG A 120 11.20 3.57 -19.82
N HIS A 121 11.69 2.34 -20.00
CA HIS A 121 10.86 1.19 -20.33
C HIS A 121 9.76 0.93 -19.30
N TYR A 122 9.92 1.33 -18.03
CA TYR A 122 8.87 1.24 -17.01
C TYR A 122 7.74 2.25 -17.29
N CYS A 123 8.11 3.49 -17.61
CA CYS A 123 7.17 4.54 -18.00
C CYS A 123 6.45 4.20 -19.32
N GLU A 124 7.16 3.67 -20.31
CA GLU A 124 6.63 3.31 -21.63
C GLU A 124 5.61 2.16 -21.60
N LEU A 125 5.52 1.40 -20.49
CA LEU A 125 4.51 0.36 -20.32
C LEU A 125 3.09 0.90 -20.10
N TRP A 126 2.98 2.07 -19.45
CA TRP A 126 1.69 2.64 -19.03
C TRP A 126 1.40 4.02 -19.64
N TRP A 127 2.44 4.73 -20.07
CA TRP A 127 2.29 6.02 -20.74
C TRP A 127 1.55 5.87 -22.07
N ARG A 128 0.60 6.76 -22.33
CA ARG A 128 -0.19 6.77 -23.57
C ARG A 128 -0.05 8.12 -24.25
N PRO A 129 0.76 8.23 -25.33
CA PRO A 129 0.89 9.46 -26.09
C PRO A 129 -0.47 10.04 -26.47
N ASN A 130 -0.63 11.35 -26.32
CA ASN A 130 -1.87 12.11 -26.57
C ASN A 130 -3.08 11.76 -25.67
N VAL A 131 -2.92 10.87 -24.69
CA VAL A 131 -3.98 10.51 -23.72
C VAL A 131 -3.58 10.90 -22.31
N THR A 132 -2.41 10.48 -21.86
CA THR A 132 -1.82 10.93 -20.58
C THR A 132 -1.10 12.26 -20.79
N ARG A 133 -1.09 13.11 -19.75
CA ARG A 133 -0.36 14.39 -19.75
C ARG A 133 0.53 14.52 -18.53
N GLY A 134 1.69 15.15 -18.69
CA GLY A 134 2.73 15.14 -17.69
C GLY A 134 4.12 15.23 -18.29
N TYR A 135 5.11 15.25 -17.41
CA TYR A 135 6.51 15.41 -17.79
C TYR A 135 7.43 14.56 -16.93
N VAL A 136 8.51 14.09 -17.53
CA VAL A 136 9.71 13.62 -16.82
C VAL A 136 10.55 14.84 -16.44
N TRP A 137 10.78 15.04 -15.15
CA TRP A 137 11.57 16.14 -14.61
C TRP A 137 13.00 15.70 -14.38
N LEU A 138 13.87 16.12 -15.30
CA LEU A 138 15.28 15.80 -15.32
C LEU A 138 16.10 16.81 -14.51
N ASP A 139 17.28 16.39 -14.11
CA ASP A 139 18.35 17.20 -13.51
C ASP A 139 19.04 18.11 -14.54
N GLU A 140 19.16 17.65 -15.77
CA GLU A 140 19.80 18.40 -16.85
C GLU A 140 19.18 18.07 -18.22
N LYS A 141 19.57 18.82 -19.25
CA LYS A 141 19.12 18.56 -20.62
C LYS A 141 19.79 17.28 -21.15
N PRO A 142 19.04 16.33 -21.74
CA PRO A 142 19.63 15.18 -22.42
C PRO A 142 20.61 15.62 -23.53
N PRO A 143 21.63 14.79 -23.84
CA PRO A 143 22.58 15.05 -24.93
C PRO A 143 21.87 15.35 -26.26
N ALA A 144 22.35 16.35 -27.00
CA ALA A 144 21.69 16.82 -28.22
C ALA A 144 21.65 15.76 -29.33
N GLU A 145 22.55 14.79 -29.30
CA GLU A 145 22.60 13.68 -30.26
C GLU A 145 21.53 12.61 -29.99
N LYS A 146 20.86 12.64 -28.84
CA LYS A 146 19.83 11.66 -28.49
C LYS A 146 18.44 12.20 -28.78
N THR A 147 17.75 11.53 -29.71
CA THR A 147 16.33 11.78 -29.97
C THR A 147 15.49 11.30 -28.80
N TRP A 148 14.63 12.18 -28.28
CA TRP A 148 13.67 11.81 -27.25
C TRP A 148 12.62 10.83 -27.82
N PRO A 149 12.38 9.65 -27.19
CA PRO A 149 11.44 8.68 -27.74
C PRO A 149 10.00 9.20 -27.75
N GLU A 150 9.27 8.99 -28.85
CA GLU A 150 7.85 9.38 -28.96
C GLU A 150 6.93 8.57 -28.03
N SER A 151 7.34 7.35 -27.68
CA SER A 151 6.68 6.48 -26.71
C SER A 151 6.79 6.98 -25.27
N SER A 152 7.76 7.86 -25.00
CA SER A 152 8.06 8.36 -23.66
C SER A 152 7.27 9.65 -23.35
N PRO A 153 6.97 9.92 -22.06
CA PRO A 153 6.47 11.25 -21.66
C PRO A 153 7.45 12.34 -22.06
N ALA A 154 6.97 13.54 -22.41
CA ALA A 154 7.87 14.66 -22.68
C ALA A 154 8.71 15.01 -21.43
N TYR A 155 9.88 15.64 -21.59
CA TYR A 155 10.69 16.06 -20.45
C TYR A 155 10.64 17.57 -20.18
N LYS A 156 10.96 17.92 -18.93
CA LYS A 156 11.29 19.25 -18.45
C LYS A 156 12.61 19.15 -17.67
N VAL A 157 13.39 20.23 -17.65
CA VAL A 157 14.57 20.33 -16.77
C VAL A 157 14.15 21.08 -15.51
N SER A 158 14.43 20.51 -14.36
CA SER A 158 14.10 21.11 -13.07
C SER A 158 14.84 22.43 -12.89
N ALA A 159 14.22 23.41 -12.24
CA ALA A 159 14.89 24.67 -11.94
C ALA A 159 16.08 24.49 -10.97
N ASP A 160 17.00 25.46 -10.96
CA ASP A 160 18.17 25.42 -10.08
C ASP A 160 17.77 25.38 -8.59
N THR A 161 18.38 24.45 -7.87
CA THR A 161 18.14 24.21 -6.44
C THR A 161 19.37 24.45 -5.58
N SER A 162 20.45 25.02 -6.14
CA SER A 162 21.70 25.33 -5.43
C SER A 162 21.52 26.18 -4.16
N ARG A 163 20.48 27.03 -4.13
CA ARG A 163 20.17 27.91 -2.99
C ARG A 163 19.59 27.20 -1.77
N PHE A 164 19.07 25.98 -1.94
CA PHE A 164 18.36 25.27 -0.86
C PHE A 164 19.32 24.55 0.06
N LYS A 165 18.97 24.47 1.34
CA LYS A 165 19.72 23.72 2.33
C LYS A 165 19.44 22.22 2.18
N TYR A 166 20.51 21.43 2.17
CA TYR A 166 20.45 19.97 2.30
C TYR A 166 21.53 19.52 3.28
N THR A 167 21.13 18.91 4.39
CA THR A 167 22.03 18.58 5.51
C THR A 167 22.03 17.10 5.87
N CYS A 168 21.24 16.27 5.18
CA CYS A 168 21.28 14.82 5.35
C CYS A 168 22.59 14.25 4.80
N SER A 169 23.43 13.69 5.67
CA SER A 169 24.77 13.22 5.29
C SER A 169 24.78 11.93 4.47
N TYR A 170 23.68 11.19 4.46
CA TYR A 170 23.56 9.89 3.79
C TYR A 170 22.53 9.89 2.65
N GLY A 171 22.08 11.06 2.22
CA GLY A 171 21.18 11.22 1.07
C GLY A 171 21.75 12.11 -0.03
N SER A 172 20.90 12.52 -0.97
CA SER A 172 21.28 13.32 -2.13
C SER A 172 20.53 14.66 -2.19
N PRO A 173 21.22 15.79 -2.49
CA PRO A 173 20.56 17.07 -2.77
C PRO A 173 19.52 17.01 -3.90
N ALA A 174 19.57 15.99 -4.77
CA ALA A 174 18.55 15.75 -5.78
C ALA A 174 17.13 15.61 -5.19
N ALA A 175 17.00 15.22 -3.91
CA ALA A 175 15.72 15.21 -3.20
C ALA A 175 15.02 16.57 -3.20
N VAL A 176 15.78 17.68 -3.22
CA VAL A 176 15.22 19.04 -3.28
C VAL A 176 14.51 19.29 -4.61
N ARG A 177 15.17 19.00 -5.75
CA ARG A 177 14.54 19.20 -7.07
C ARG A 177 13.32 18.29 -7.25
N ILE A 178 13.40 17.04 -6.78
CA ILE A 178 12.29 16.08 -6.91
C ILE A 178 11.10 16.55 -6.05
N ALA A 179 11.33 17.05 -4.83
CA ALA A 179 10.27 17.61 -3.99
C ALA A 179 9.58 18.83 -4.64
N ARG A 180 10.32 19.60 -5.45
CA ARG A 180 9.80 20.77 -6.15
C ARG A 180 9.01 20.46 -7.41
N ILE A 181 8.99 19.22 -7.90
CA ILE A 181 8.24 18.83 -9.12
C ILE A 181 6.76 19.20 -9.02
N VAL A 182 6.12 19.02 -7.85
CA VAL A 182 4.70 19.41 -7.66
C VAL A 182 4.51 20.89 -7.91
N LYS A 183 5.44 21.72 -7.40
CA LYS A 183 5.42 23.17 -7.60
C LYS A 183 5.69 23.54 -9.05
N GLU A 184 6.73 23.00 -9.64
CA GLU A 184 7.09 23.31 -11.03
C GLU A 184 6.00 22.85 -12.01
N SER A 185 5.32 21.73 -11.72
CA SER A 185 4.17 21.24 -12.50
C SER A 185 2.94 22.14 -12.33
N PHE A 186 2.67 22.65 -11.13
CA PHE A 186 1.59 23.60 -10.88
C PHE A 186 1.81 24.92 -11.61
N GLU A 187 3.05 25.43 -11.60
CA GLU A 187 3.45 26.69 -12.22
C GLU A 187 3.42 26.65 -13.76
N LEU A 188 3.29 25.47 -14.38
CA LEU A 188 2.99 25.37 -15.82
C LEU A 188 1.63 25.96 -16.20
N GLY A 189 0.71 26.10 -15.24
CA GLY A 189 -0.59 26.75 -15.47
C GLY A 189 -1.49 26.00 -16.46
N LEU A 190 -1.36 24.66 -16.53
CA LEU A 190 -2.17 23.85 -17.44
C LEU A 190 -3.64 23.83 -17.01
N ASP A 191 -4.53 24.00 -17.98
CA ASP A 191 -5.97 24.06 -17.73
C ASP A 191 -6.55 22.71 -17.28
N ASN A 192 -7.63 22.77 -16.51
CA ASN A 192 -8.44 21.62 -16.11
C ASN A 192 -7.62 20.51 -15.38
N VAL A 193 -6.61 20.89 -14.59
CA VAL A 193 -5.91 19.98 -13.67
C VAL A 193 -6.69 19.84 -12.37
N ARG A 194 -6.98 18.60 -11.98
CA ARG A 194 -7.62 18.26 -10.70
C ARG A 194 -6.66 17.57 -9.74
N TRP A 195 -5.69 16.83 -10.29
CA TRP A 195 -4.76 16.01 -9.53
C TRP A 195 -3.35 16.13 -10.10
N PHE A 196 -2.38 16.35 -9.22
CA PHE A 196 -0.96 16.24 -9.50
C PHE A 196 -0.50 14.87 -8.99
N VAL A 197 -0.08 13.98 -9.88
CA VAL A 197 0.38 12.64 -9.53
C VAL A 197 1.88 12.58 -9.67
N MET A 198 2.55 12.26 -8.58
CA MET A 198 3.99 12.10 -8.49
C MET A 198 4.35 10.61 -8.60
N GLY A 199 5.48 10.31 -9.23
CA GLY A 199 6.11 8.99 -9.25
C GLY A 199 7.54 9.09 -9.77
N ASP A 200 8.32 8.01 -9.66
CA ASP A 200 9.69 7.92 -10.16
C ASP A 200 9.73 7.33 -11.59
N ASP A 201 10.89 7.43 -12.27
CA ASP A 201 11.07 6.96 -13.65
C ASP A 201 10.96 5.43 -13.83
N ASP A 202 10.96 4.69 -12.72
CA ASP A 202 10.76 3.24 -12.59
C ASP A 202 9.42 2.86 -11.92
N THR A 203 8.50 3.82 -11.77
CA THR A 203 7.14 3.58 -11.27
C THR A 203 6.24 3.11 -12.41
N VAL A 204 5.54 1.99 -12.22
CA VAL A 204 4.54 1.47 -13.17
C VAL A 204 3.14 1.79 -12.65
N PHE A 205 2.45 2.73 -13.29
CA PHE A 205 1.07 3.07 -12.95
C PHE A 205 0.05 2.22 -13.71
N PHE A 206 -1.01 1.83 -13.01
CA PHE A 206 -2.22 1.23 -13.56
C PHE A 206 -3.27 2.34 -13.72
N VAL A 207 -3.19 3.06 -14.85
CA VAL A 207 -3.82 4.38 -15.03
C VAL A 207 -5.35 4.38 -14.84
N GLU A 208 -6.06 3.41 -15.38
CA GLU A 208 -7.51 3.24 -15.20
C GLU A 208 -7.89 3.05 -13.72
N ASN A 209 -7.09 2.26 -12.99
CA ASN A 209 -7.27 2.05 -11.55
C ASN A 209 -6.96 3.32 -10.75
N LEU A 210 -5.88 4.03 -11.09
CA LEU A 210 -5.54 5.33 -10.51
C LEU A 210 -6.69 6.33 -10.71
N VAL A 211 -7.22 6.43 -11.94
CA VAL A 211 -8.38 7.29 -12.24
C VAL A 211 -9.58 6.91 -11.40
N GLY A 212 -9.89 5.61 -11.30
CA GLY A 212 -10.97 5.11 -10.46
C GLY A 212 -10.81 5.51 -8.99
N VAL A 213 -9.60 5.37 -8.44
CA VAL A 213 -9.29 5.78 -7.06
C VAL A 213 -9.48 7.28 -6.87
N LEU A 214 -8.93 8.11 -7.75
CA LEU A 214 -9.02 9.57 -7.64
C LEU A 214 -10.44 10.10 -7.90
N ALA A 215 -11.27 9.34 -8.61
CA ALA A 215 -12.67 9.69 -8.83
C ALA A 215 -13.55 9.53 -7.57
N LYS A 216 -13.06 8.87 -6.52
CA LYS A 216 -13.75 8.79 -5.22
C LYS A 216 -13.75 10.10 -4.45
N TYR A 217 -12.81 10.99 -4.74
CA TYR A 217 -12.50 12.15 -3.93
C TYR A 217 -12.86 13.47 -4.64
N ASP A 218 -13.44 14.41 -3.88
CA ASP A 218 -13.67 15.77 -4.38
C ASP A 218 -12.35 16.53 -4.47
N HIS A 219 -11.83 16.67 -5.69
CA HIS A 219 -10.59 17.40 -5.98
C HIS A 219 -10.57 18.88 -5.54
N ASN A 220 -11.72 19.47 -5.20
CA ASN A 220 -11.79 20.82 -4.63
C ASN A 220 -11.49 20.85 -3.13
N GLN A 221 -11.43 19.69 -2.47
CA GLN A 221 -10.93 19.55 -1.11
C GLN A 221 -9.44 19.23 -1.11
N MET A 222 -8.77 19.48 0.02
CA MET A 222 -7.34 19.20 0.16
C MET A 222 -7.10 17.73 0.47
N TYR A 223 -6.57 17.00 -0.50
CA TYR A 223 -6.25 15.57 -0.37
C TYR A 223 -4.79 15.31 -0.73
N TYR A 224 -4.14 14.53 0.12
CA TYR A 224 -2.86 13.88 -0.11
C TYR A 224 -3.08 12.37 -0.08
N ILE A 225 -2.96 11.70 -1.23
CA ILE A 225 -3.39 10.30 -1.40
C ILE A 225 -2.19 9.46 -1.82
N GLY A 226 -2.01 8.29 -1.20
CA GLY A 226 -1.00 7.32 -1.61
C GLY A 226 -0.83 6.17 -0.63
N GLY A 227 0.30 5.48 -0.70
CA GLY A 227 0.61 4.29 0.10
C GLY A 227 1.87 4.44 0.95
N ASN A 228 1.89 3.73 2.08
CA ASN A 228 3.09 3.57 2.88
C ASN A 228 3.98 2.46 2.30
N SER A 229 5.21 2.36 2.82
CA SER A 229 6.09 1.22 2.55
C SER A 229 5.52 -0.06 3.16
N GLU A 230 5.71 -1.19 2.49
CA GLU A 230 5.36 -2.53 3.01
C GLU A 230 6.22 -2.89 4.24
N SER A 231 7.45 -2.39 4.30
CA SER A 231 8.40 -2.65 5.39
C SER A 231 8.19 -1.66 6.55
N VAL A 232 7.95 -2.17 7.76
CA VAL A 232 7.74 -1.34 8.97
C VAL A 232 8.93 -0.44 9.27
N GLU A 233 10.15 -0.94 9.08
CA GLU A 233 11.37 -0.17 9.34
C GLU A 233 11.45 1.11 8.52
N GLN A 234 10.99 1.09 7.26
CA GLN A 234 10.95 2.28 6.43
C GLN A 234 10.01 3.32 7.01
N ASN A 235 8.82 2.90 7.43
CA ASN A 235 7.79 3.80 7.99
C ASN A 235 8.22 4.41 9.33
N ILE A 236 8.95 3.66 10.16
CA ILE A 236 9.53 4.17 11.42
C ILE A 236 10.58 5.24 11.15
N ILE A 237 11.44 5.04 10.14
CA ILE A 237 12.54 5.95 9.83
C ILE A 237 12.04 7.21 9.14
N HIS A 238 11.06 7.07 8.24
CA HIS A 238 10.60 8.15 7.39
C HIS A 238 9.32 8.78 7.92
N SER A 239 8.17 8.10 7.79
CA SER A 239 6.91 8.44 8.47
C SER A 239 5.79 7.46 8.06
N TYR A 240 4.88 7.15 8.99
CA TYR A 240 3.60 6.47 8.68
C TYR A 240 2.57 7.40 8.03
N ASP A 241 2.81 8.71 8.02
CA ASP A 241 1.95 9.74 7.43
C ASP A 241 2.46 10.17 6.04
N MET A 242 3.47 9.48 5.50
CA MET A 242 4.05 9.75 4.18
C MET A 242 3.57 8.75 3.15
N ALA A 243 3.03 9.25 2.04
CA ALA A 243 2.97 8.48 0.81
C ALA A 243 4.37 8.42 0.20
N TYR A 244 4.88 7.22 -0.02
CA TYR A 244 6.22 7.02 -0.54
C TYR A 244 6.30 7.42 -2.00
N GLY A 245 7.32 8.20 -2.34
CA GLY A 245 7.45 8.85 -3.65
C GLY A 245 7.50 7.87 -4.82
N GLY A 246 8.23 6.76 -4.64
CA GLY A 246 8.38 5.72 -5.65
C GLY A 246 7.07 4.97 -5.90
N GLY A 247 6.35 4.58 -4.86
CA GLY A 247 5.00 4.01 -4.98
C GLY A 247 4.04 5.01 -5.62
N GLY A 248 4.37 6.29 -5.66
CA GLY A 248 3.59 7.35 -6.23
C GLY A 248 2.55 7.89 -5.25
N PHE A 249 2.17 9.14 -5.48
CA PHE A 249 1.14 9.81 -4.68
C PHE A 249 0.40 10.87 -5.50
N ALA A 250 -0.80 11.21 -5.07
CA ALA A 250 -1.62 12.24 -5.68
C ALA A 250 -1.88 13.39 -4.70
N ILE A 251 -1.79 14.61 -5.21
CA ILE A 251 -2.16 15.84 -4.52
C ILE A 251 -3.31 16.49 -5.29
N SER A 252 -4.41 16.79 -4.60
CA SER A 252 -5.53 17.51 -5.21
C SER A 252 -5.13 18.93 -5.59
N TYR A 253 -5.81 19.51 -6.58
CA TYR A 253 -5.52 20.87 -7.02
C TYR A 253 -5.63 21.90 -5.88
N ALA A 254 -6.64 21.74 -5.00
CA ALA A 254 -6.82 22.59 -3.84
C ALA A 254 -5.62 22.53 -2.87
N LEU A 255 -5.07 21.34 -2.61
CA LEU A 255 -3.89 21.19 -1.76
C LEU A 255 -2.64 21.73 -2.45
N ALA A 256 -2.45 21.45 -3.75
CA ALA A 256 -1.31 21.94 -4.50
C ALA A 256 -1.21 23.47 -4.42
N LYS A 257 -2.34 24.18 -4.57
CA LYS A 257 -2.41 25.65 -4.50
C LYS A 257 -1.87 26.21 -3.18
N GLU A 258 -2.15 25.57 -2.04
CA GLU A 258 -1.60 26.01 -0.75
C GLU A 258 -0.15 25.56 -0.58
N LEU A 259 0.18 24.34 -0.99
CA LEU A 259 1.51 23.77 -0.86
C LEU A 259 2.57 24.61 -1.59
N VAL A 260 2.34 25.02 -2.84
CA VAL A 260 3.35 25.75 -3.64
C VAL A 260 3.74 27.10 -3.05
N ARG A 261 2.86 27.71 -2.24
CA ARG A 261 3.12 29.00 -1.57
C ARG A 261 4.17 28.87 -0.47
N ILE A 262 4.19 27.72 0.21
CA ILE A 262 5.08 27.48 1.36
C ILE A 262 6.26 26.57 1.02
N LEU A 263 6.18 25.80 -0.07
CA LEU A 263 7.06 24.66 -0.35
C LEU A 263 8.54 25.01 -0.27
N ASP A 264 8.98 26.11 -0.89
CA ASP A 264 10.40 26.43 -0.94
C ASP A 264 10.97 26.73 0.45
N GLY A 265 10.28 27.55 1.25
CA GLY A 265 10.71 27.85 2.62
C GLY A 265 10.58 26.64 3.54
N CYS A 266 9.59 25.79 3.28
CA CYS A 266 9.39 24.54 4.00
C CYS A 266 10.52 23.52 3.73
N ILE A 267 10.94 23.35 2.49
CA ILE A 267 12.07 22.48 2.12
C ILE A 267 13.34 22.85 2.90
N ASP A 268 13.61 24.15 3.07
CA ASP A 268 14.74 24.64 3.87
C ASP A 268 14.59 24.34 5.37
N ARG A 269 13.36 24.33 5.91
CA ARG A 269 13.10 23.92 7.31
C ARG A 269 13.38 22.44 7.52
N TYR A 270 13.03 21.60 6.55
CA TYR A 270 13.27 20.15 6.58
C TYR A 270 14.53 19.76 5.81
N ALA A 271 15.58 20.59 5.86
CA ALA A 271 16.84 20.36 5.15
C ALA A 271 17.53 19.03 5.54
N SER A 272 17.29 18.51 6.74
CA SER A 272 17.84 17.25 7.24
C SER A 272 17.12 16.00 6.73
N PHE A 273 15.94 16.14 6.10
CA PHE A 273 15.17 15.00 5.62
C PHE A 273 15.82 14.37 4.39
N TYR A 274 15.78 13.03 4.35
CA TYR A 274 16.48 12.21 3.37
C TYR A 274 15.90 12.36 1.96
N GLY A 275 14.61 12.04 1.83
CA GLY A 275 13.91 11.92 0.54
C GLY A 275 13.09 13.16 0.17
N SER A 276 12.68 13.22 -1.09
CA SER A 276 11.79 14.24 -1.62
C SER A 276 10.38 14.12 -1.06
N ASP A 277 9.86 12.90 -1.02
CA ASP A 277 8.58 12.52 -0.43
C ASP A 277 8.47 12.91 1.05
N GLN A 278 9.52 12.69 1.84
CA GLN A 278 9.57 13.08 3.25
C GLN A 278 9.47 14.60 3.40
N LYS A 279 10.12 15.37 2.52
CA LYS A 279 10.03 16.84 2.51
C LYS A 279 8.63 17.30 2.11
N VAL A 280 8.04 16.70 1.07
CA VAL A 280 6.68 17.03 0.64
C VAL A 280 5.67 16.73 1.75
N GLN A 281 5.76 15.56 2.39
CA GLN A 281 4.88 15.19 3.50
C GLN A 281 5.02 16.15 4.69
N ALA A 282 6.24 16.57 5.04
CA ALA A 282 6.46 17.53 6.11
C ALA A 282 5.80 18.88 5.80
N CYS A 283 5.91 19.35 4.55
CA CYS A 283 5.25 20.58 4.11
C CYS A 283 3.73 20.48 4.12
N ILE A 284 3.17 19.34 3.71
CA ILE A 284 1.73 19.08 3.79
C ILE A 284 1.27 19.03 5.26
N SER A 285 2.13 18.54 6.17
CA SER A 285 1.84 18.52 7.62
C SER A 285 1.77 19.93 8.22
N GLU A 286 2.54 20.89 7.72
CA GLU A 286 2.40 22.30 8.13
C GLU A 286 1.05 22.92 7.72
N ILE A 287 0.44 22.40 6.65
CA ILE A 287 -0.93 22.78 6.23
C ILE A 287 -1.98 22.06 7.09
N GLY A 288 -1.61 20.93 7.71
CA GLY A 288 -2.50 20.13 8.56
C GLY A 288 -3.34 19.12 7.79
N VAL A 289 -2.90 18.69 6.59
CA VAL A 289 -3.63 17.69 5.78
C VAL A 289 -3.00 16.31 5.99
N PRO A 290 -3.77 15.30 6.44
CA PRO A 290 -3.24 13.96 6.66
C PRO A 290 -3.14 13.15 5.36
N LEU A 291 -2.35 12.08 5.39
CA LEU A 291 -2.33 11.08 4.34
C LEU A 291 -3.66 10.31 4.30
N THR A 292 -4.29 10.32 3.12
CA THR A 292 -5.38 9.43 2.75
C THR A 292 -4.78 8.16 2.15
N LYS A 293 -4.80 7.06 2.91
CA LYS A 293 -4.14 5.81 2.53
C LYS A 293 -4.98 5.02 1.53
N GLU A 294 -4.37 4.66 0.41
CA GLU A 294 -4.94 3.78 -0.61
C GLU A 294 -4.04 2.55 -0.77
N LEU A 295 -4.62 1.36 -0.58
CA LEU A 295 -3.86 0.10 -0.43
C LEU A 295 -3.21 -0.40 -1.73
N GLY A 296 -3.57 0.17 -2.89
CA GLY A 296 -3.03 -0.24 -4.18
C GLY A 296 -1.77 0.50 -4.63
N PHE A 297 -1.30 1.49 -3.85
CA PHE A 297 -0.03 2.14 -4.10
C PHE A 297 1.08 1.34 -3.41
N HIS A 298 1.96 0.73 -4.21
CA HIS A 298 3.05 -0.09 -3.68
C HIS A 298 4.41 0.52 -3.97
N GLN A 299 5.11 0.86 -2.90
CA GLN A 299 6.53 1.18 -2.94
C GLN A 299 7.38 -0.07 -3.26
N VAL A 300 6.87 -1.27 -2.91
CA VAL A 300 7.53 -2.58 -3.01
C VAL A 300 8.90 -2.58 -2.32
N ASP A 301 8.95 -1.94 -1.15
CA ASP A 301 10.13 -1.94 -0.28
C ASP A 301 10.24 -3.30 0.42
N ILE A 302 10.55 -4.34 -0.36
CA ILE A 302 10.80 -5.70 0.07
C ILE A 302 12.01 -6.25 -0.69
N ARG A 303 12.56 -7.38 -0.25
CA ARG A 303 13.64 -8.09 -0.93
C ARG A 303 13.26 -9.53 -1.21
N GLY A 304 13.79 -10.10 -2.29
CA GLY A 304 13.48 -11.48 -2.67
C GLY A 304 12.28 -11.56 -3.60
N ASN A 305 11.41 -12.54 -3.40
CA ASN A 305 10.34 -12.86 -4.35
C ASN A 305 9.04 -12.13 -4.00
N PRO A 306 8.50 -11.24 -4.86
CA PRO A 306 7.27 -10.48 -4.58
C PRO A 306 5.98 -11.33 -4.64
N TYR A 307 6.09 -12.64 -4.95
CA TYR A 307 4.97 -13.55 -5.13
C TYR A 307 3.88 -13.44 -4.07
N GLY A 308 4.23 -13.56 -2.78
CA GLY A 308 3.24 -13.55 -1.72
C GLY A 308 2.48 -12.23 -1.59
N LEU A 309 3.13 -11.10 -1.88
CA LEU A 309 2.51 -9.77 -1.87
C LEU A 309 1.48 -9.65 -2.99
N LEU A 310 1.84 -10.09 -4.20
CA LEU A 310 0.99 -9.94 -5.38
C LEU A 310 -0.12 -11.01 -5.46
N ALA A 311 0.15 -12.24 -4.99
CA ALA A 311 -0.82 -13.34 -5.02
C ALA A 311 -1.93 -13.20 -3.96
N ALA A 312 -1.68 -12.43 -2.90
CA ALA A 312 -2.65 -12.09 -1.85
C ALA A 312 -2.85 -10.57 -1.75
N HIS A 313 -2.90 -9.89 -2.91
CA HIS A 313 -3.11 -8.45 -2.97
C HIS A 313 -4.40 -8.07 -2.21
N PRO A 314 -4.40 -6.97 -1.44
CA PRO A 314 -5.58 -6.54 -0.68
C PRO A 314 -6.79 -6.28 -1.59
N MET A 315 -7.99 -6.25 -0.99
CA MET A 315 -9.25 -5.90 -1.66
C MET A 315 -9.31 -4.41 -2.02
N ALA A 316 -8.48 -4.00 -2.97
CA ALA A 316 -8.31 -2.65 -3.50
C ALA A 316 -7.81 -2.76 -4.95
N PRO A 317 -8.07 -1.78 -5.81
CA PRO A 317 -7.50 -1.79 -7.16
C PRO A 317 -5.98 -1.63 -7.08
N LEU A 318 -5.21 -2.41 -7.85
CA LEU A 318 -3.77 -2.20 -8.00
C LEU A 318 -3.53 -0.87 -8.71
N VAL A 319 -2.83 0.07 -8.08
CA VAL A 319 -2.61 1.44 -8.59
C VAL A 319 -1.22 1.63 -9.14
N SER A 320 -0.20 1.14 -8.44
CA SER A 320 1.19 1.29 -8.85
C SER A 320 2.09 0.21 -8.25
N LEU A 321 3.19 -0.07 -8.94
CA LEU A 321 4.30 -0.89 -8.46
C LEU A 321 5.60 -0.11 -8.66
N HIS A 322 6.49 -0.18 -7.67
CA HIS A 322 7.76 0.54 -7.67
C HIS A 322 8.94 -0.35 -7.29
N HIS A 323 10.11 0.12 -7.73
CA HIS A 323 11.45 -0.46 -7.72
C HIS A 323 11.57 -1.96 -7.91
N LEU A 324 10.92 -2.42 -8.96
CA LEU A 324 10.89 -3.81 -9.35
C LEU A 324 12.26 -4.41 -9.71
N ASP A 325 13.29 -3.58 -9.95
CA ASP A 325 14.68 -4.03 -10.15
C ASP A 325 15.32 -4.62 -8.87
N TYR A 326 14.73 -4.39 -7.69
CA TYR A 326 15.29 -4.79 -6.39
C TYR A 326 14.69 -6.10 -5.85
N VAL A 327 13.74 -6.66 -6.59
CA VAL A 327 13.05 -7.91 -6.30
C VAL A 327 13.25 -8.89 -7.45
N GLN A 328 12.92 -10.16 -7.22
CA GLN A 328 12.86 -11.13 -8.31
C GLN A 328 11.73 -10.78 -9.28
N SER A 329 11.84 -11.26 -10.52
CA SER A 329 10.81 -11.08 -11.52
C SER A 329 9.48 -11.69 -11.07
N ILE A 330 8.38 -11.00 -11.42
CA ILE A 330 7.04 -11.35 -10.93
C ILE A 330 6.60 -12.74 -11.42
N PHE A 331 7.05 -13.12 -12.63
CA PHE A 331 6.83 -14.45 -13.20
C PHE A 331 8.12 -15.26 -13.22
N PRO A 332 8.09 -16.52 -12.75
CA PRO A 332 9.25 -17.42 -12.84
C PRO A 332 9.74 -17.58 -14.28
N GLY A 333 11.06 -17.54 -14.48
CA GLY A 333 11.68 -17.74 -15.79
C GLY A 333 11.53 -16.58 -16.79
N MET A 334 10.99 -15.44 -16.37
CA MET A 334 10.93 -14.20 -17.16
C MET A 334 11.88 -13.14 -16.60
N ASN A 335 12.29 -12.18 -17.44
CA ASN A 335 12.93 -10.95 -16.95
C ASN A 335 11.88 -9.99 -16.37
N GLN A 336 12.34 -8.90 -15.74
CA GLN A 336 11.46 -7.94 -15.05
C GLN A 336 10.40 -7.33 -15.97
N ILE A 337 10.79 -6.92 -17.17
CA ILE A 337 9.93 -6.21 -18.11
C ILE A 337 8.94 -7.14 -18.80
N ASP A 338 9.35 -8.34 -19.17
CA ASP A 338 8.43 -9.31 -19.76
C ASP A 338 7.41 -9.82 -18.74
N SER A 339 7.81 -9.91 -17.46
CA SER A 339 6.90 -10.17 -16.34
C SER A 339 5.85 -9.08 -16.18
N LEU A 340 6.26 -7.81 -16.25
CA LEU A 340 5.33 -6.68 -16.18
C LEU A 340 4.39 -6.63 -17.38
N LYS A 341 4.91 -6.82 -18.60
CA LYS A 341 4.09 -6.92 -19.82
C LYS A 341 3.02 -8.00 -19.66
N ARG A 342 3.36 -9.15 -19.04
CA ARG A 342 2.41 -10.24 -18.78
C ARG A 342 1.27 -9.85 -17.85
N ILE A 343 1.53 -9.14 -16.76
CA ILE A 343 0.45 -8.59 -15.91
C ILE A 343 -0.36 -7.54 -16.67
N ILE A 344 0.31 -6.69 -17.45
CA ILE A 344 -0.34 -5.62 -18.21
C ILE A 344 -1.30 -6.17 -19.27
N THR A 345 -1.03 -7.34 -19.86
CA THR A 345 -1.99 -7.95 -20.80
C THR A 345 -3.30 -8.33 -20.10
N ALA A 346 -3.27 -8.87 -18.88
CA ALA A 346 -4.47 -9.13 -18.10
C ALA A 346 -5.14 -7.82 -17.65
N TYR A 347 -4.34 -6.84 -17.20
CA TYR A 347 -4.84 -5.53 -16.81
C TYR A 347 -5.61 -4.81 -17.90
N LYS A 348 -5.11 -4.80 -19.14
CA LYS A 348 -5.80 -4.20 -20.28
C LYS A 348 -7.17 -4.84 -20.56
N MET A 349 -7.41 -6.05 -20.05
CA MET A 349 -8.64 -6.80 -20.28
C MET A 349 -9.70 -6.58 -19.20
N ASP A 350 -9.31 -6.51 -17.93
CA ASP A 350 -10.20 -6.19 -16.81
C ASP A 350 -9.41 -5.43 -15.73
N PRO A 351 -9.23 -4.09 -15.89
CA PRO A 351 -8.35 -3.29 -15.04
C PRO A 351 -8.65 -3.43 -13.54
N GLY A 352 -9.94 -3.31 -13.20
CA GLY A 352 -10.41 -3.37 -11.82
C GLY A 352 -10.21 -4.74 -11.17
N ARG A 353 -10.11 -5.83 -11.94
CA ARG A 353 -9.95 -7.20 -11.42
C ARG A 353 -8.48 -7.62 -11.30
N THR A 354 -7.54 -6.81 -11.74
CA THR A 354 -6.11 -7.17 -11.72
C THR A 354 -5.64 -7.42 -10.28
N LEU A 355 -5.01 -8.58 -10.07
CA LEU A 355 -4.60 -9.12 -8.76
C LEU A 355 -5.74 -9.34 -7.75
N GLN A 356 -7.00 -9.20 -8.16
CA GLN A 356 -8.10 -9.39 -7.22
C GLN A 356 -8.20 -10.84 -6.81
N HIS A 357 -8.23 -11.01 -5.50
CA HIS A 357 -8.10 -12.31 -4.86
C HIS A 357 -9.48 -12.91 -4.58
N SER A 358 -9.79 -14.04 -5.18
CA SER A 358 -11.00 -14.85 -4.95
C SER A 358 -10.60 -16.26 -4.49
N PHE A 359 -11.43 -16.92 -3.69
CA PHE A 359 -11.20 -18.34 -3.37
C PHE A 359 -12.49 -19.13 -3.23
N CYS A 360 -12.39 -20.43 -3.48
CA CYS A 360 -13.50 -21.36 -3.51
C CYS A 360 -13.03 -22.78 -3.23
N TYR A 361 -13.99 -23.66 -2.98
CA TYR A 361 -13.75 -25.01 -2.51
C TYR A 361 -14.39 -26.02 -3.45
N ASP A 362 -13.65 -27.07 -3.78
CA ASP A 362 -14.22 -28.27 -4.37
C ASP A 362 -14.44 -29.29 -3.25
N LEU A 363 -15.66 -29.32 -2.72
CA LEU A 363 -16.00 -30.22 -1.61
C LEU A 363 -16.00 -31.70 -2.02
N THR A 364 -16.13 -32.00 -3.30
CA THR A 364 -16.09 -33.38 -3.80
C THR A 364 -14.67 -33.93 -3.70
N ARG A 365 -13.69 -33.12 -4.13
CA ARG A 365 -12.25 -33.47 -4.07
C ARG A 365 -11.58 -33.07 -2.77
N LYS A 366 -12.26 -32.30 -1.92
CA LYS A 366 -11.75 -31.65 -0.70
C LYS A 366 -10.57 -30.70 -0.98
N TRP A 367 -10.67 -29.92 -2.06
CA TRP A 367 -9.63 -28.98 -2.46
C TRP A 367 -10.01 -27.54 -2.17
N SER A 368 -8.99 -26.71 -1.99
CA SER A 368 -9.14 -25.24 -1.97
C SER A 368 -8.46 -24.64 -3.18
N ILE A 369 -9.11 -23.63 -3.75
CA ILE A 369 -8.61 -22.87 -4.89
C ILE A 369 -8.52 -21.42 -4.45
N SER A 370 -7.34 -20.83 -4.60
CA SER A 370 -7.10 -19.40 -4.39
C SER A 370 -6.66 -18.79 -5.71
N ALA A 371 -7.33 -17.73 -6.14
CA ALA A 371 -7.20 -17.14 -7.46
C ALA A 371 -6.91 -15.65 -7.36
N SER A 372 -5.68 -15.25 -7.71
CA SER A 372 -5.29 -13.87 -7.97
C SER A 372 -5.44 -13.62 -9.47
N TRP A 373 -6.56 -13.01 -9.86
CA TRP A 373 -6.92 -12.87 -11.27
C TRP A 373 -5.88 -12.07 -12.05
N GLY A 374 -5.46 -12.60 -13.20
CA GLY A 374 -4.41 -12.00 -14.04
C GLY A 374 -2.99 -12.26 -13.55
N TYR A 375 -2.80 -13.10 -12.52
CA TYR A 375 -1.46 -13.42 -12.01
C TYR A 375 -1.26 -14.91 -11.67
N ASN A 376 -1.94 -15.42 -10.65
CA ASN A 376 -1.64 -16.72 -10.07
C ASN A 376 -2.88 -17.46 -9.55
N ILE A 377 -2.87 -18.79 -9.69
CA ILE A 377 -3.81 -19.71 -9.03
C ILE A 377 -3.01 -20.65 -8.12
N GLN A 378 -3.53 -20.87 -6.91
CA GLN A 378 -3.04 -21.84 -5.94
C GLN A 378 -4.08 -22.95 -5.77
N LEU A 379 -3.67 -24.19 -5.91
CA LEU A 379 -4.49 -25.38 -5.69
C LEU A 379 -3.96 -26.18 -4.51
N TYR A 380 -4.82 -26.42 -3.52
CA TYR A 380 -4.47 -27.13 -2.28
C TYR A 380 -5.18 -28.49 -2.20
N PRO A 381 -4.49 -29.56 -1.78
CA PRO A 381 -5.08 -30.90 -1.62
C PRO A 381 -5.90 -31.04 -0.32
N SER A 382 -6.36 -29.91 0.24
CA SER A 382 -7.09 -29.85 1.51
C SER A 382 -8.04 -28.64 1.54
N LEU A 383 -8.94 -28.62 2.53
CA LEU A 383 -9.83 -27.49 2.82
C LEU A 383 -9.12 -26.51 3.75
N VAL A 384 -8.46 -25.51 3.16
CA VAL A 384 -7.71 -24.44 3.85
C VAL A 384 -8.67 -23.34 4.26
N THR A 385 -8.50 -22.78 5.45
CA THR A 385 -9.41 -21.74 5.93
C THR A 385 -9.33 -20.48 5.09
N ALA A 386 -10.46 -19.78 4.95
CA ALA A 386 -10.54 -18.49 4.29
C ALA A 386 -9.50 -17.49 4.83
N LYS A 387 -9.26 -17.49 6.15
CA LYS A 387 -8.29 -16.61 6.80
C LYS A 387 -6.85 -16.91 6.38
N GLU A 388 -6.52 -18.19 6.25
CA GLU A 388 -5.19 -18.60 5.84
C GLU A 388 -4.96 -18.32 4.36
N LEU A 389 -5.95 -18.60 3.50
CA LEU A 389 -5.88 -18.26 2.07
C LEU A 389 -5.69 -16.76 1.85
N ASP A 390 -6.38 -15.92 2.63
CA ASP A 390 -6.28 -14.45 2.64
C ASP A 390 -4.93 -13.91 3.17
N THR A 391 -4.11 -14.75 3.82
CA THR A 391 -2.83 -14.32 4.39
C THR A 391 -1.70 -14.56 3.40
N ALA A 392 -0.94 -13.49 3.11
CA ALA A 392 0.16 -13.51 2.15
C ALA A 392 1.28 -14.48 2.56
N PHE A 393 1.82 -15.24 1.61
CA PHE A 393 3.03 -16.03 1.86
C PHE A 393 4.24 -15.11 2.08
N GLN A 394 5.06 -15.43 3.07
CA GLN A 394 6.33 -14.74 3.31
C GLN A 394 7.40 -15.25 2.34
N THR A 395 7.36 -14.75 1.10
CA THR A 395 8.36 -15.07 0.06
C THR A 395 9.44 -14.00 -0.08
N TYR A 396 9.45 -13.02 0.82
CA TYR A 396 10.28 -11.84 0.79
C TYR A 396 10.74 -11.45 2.20
N GLN A 397 11.70 -10.52 2.25
CA GLN A 397 12.32 -9.97 3.45
C GLN A 397 12.14 -8.45 3.49
N THR A 398 12.36 -7.86 4.66
CA THR A 398 12.31 -6.42 4.89
C THR A 398 13.39 -5.68 4.09
N TRP A 399 13.10 -4.45 3.70
CA TRP A 399 13.90 -3.66 2.74
C TRP A 399 15.36 -3.40 3.15
N ARG A 400 15.55 -2.91 4.38
CA ARG A 400 16.80 -2.40 4.96
C ARG A 400 17.53 -3.49 5.75
N THR A 401 16.84 -4.29 6.55
CA THR A 401 17.50 -5.27 7.45
C THR A 401 17.49 -6.70 6.94
N TRP A 402 16.80 -6.98 5.82
CA TRP A 402 16.65 -8.32 5.24
C TRP A 402 16.14 -9.37 6.24
N GLN A 403 15.35 -8.91 7.22
CA GLN A 403 14.70 -9.77 8.19
C GLN A 403 13.41 -10.33 7.59
N HIS A 404 12.88 -11.38 8.18
CA HIS A 404 11.57 -11.91 7.76
C HIS A 404 10.43 -10.97 8.16
N GLU A 405 10.56 -10.19 9.24
CA GLU A 405 9.52 -9.33 9.79
C GLU A 405 10.14 -8.04 10.39
N PRO A 406 9.35 -6.98 10.65
CA PRO A 406 7.89 -6.87 10.44
C PRO A 406 7.48 -6.13 9.17
N PHE A 407 6.30 -6.51 8.66
CA PHE A 407 5.59 -5.83 7.57
C PHE A 407 4.34 -5.11 8.09
N THR A 408 3.77 -4.20 7.30
CA THR A 408 2.54 -3.47 7.64
C THR A 408 1.26 -4.31 7.49
N PHE A 409 1.41 -5.59 7.19
CA PHE A 409 0.36 -6.58 7.05
C PHE A 409 0.86 -7.94 7.55
N ASN A 410 -0.08 -8.88 7.79
CA ASN A 410 0.26 -10.22 8.27
C ASN A 410 0.75 -11.11 7.13
N THR A 411 1.77 -11.91 7.41
CA THR A 411 2.26 -12.96 6.51
C THR A 411 2.10 -14.33 7.15
N ARG A 412 2.20 -15.38 6.33
CA ARG A 412 2.33 -16.77 6.77
C ARG A 412 3.57 -17.41 6.17
N PRO A 413 4.25 -18.32 6.88
CA PRO A 413 5.43 -18.98 6.36
C PRO A 413 5.07 -19.86 5.15
N MET A 414 5.99 -19.96 4.20
CA MET A 414 5.92 -20.96 3.14
C MET A 414 6.69 -22.20 3.62
N SER A 415 5.99 -23.34 3.79
CA SER A 415 6.59 -24.56 4.34
C SER A 415 7.81 -25.00 3.53
N PRO A 416 8.90 -25.49 4.15
CA PRO A 416 9.99 -26.13 3.42
C PRO A 416 9.56 -27.45 2.75
N ASP A 417 8.52 -28.11 3.25
CA ASP A 417 7.96 -29.34 2.68
C ASP A 417 7.12 -29.00 1.42
N PRO A 418 7.50 -29.49 0.22
CA PRO A 418 6.72 -29.31 -1.00
C PRO A 418 5.28 -29.81 -0.90
N CYS A 419 5.03 -30.82 -0.07
CA CYS A 419 3.70 -31.38 0.14
C CYS A 419 2.75 -30.50 0.95
N GLU A 420 3.27 -29.53 1.67
CA GLU A 420 2.49 -28.56 2.44
C GLU A 420 2.28 -27.24 1.68
N ARG A 421 2.82 -27.13 0.47
CA ARG A 421 2.64 -25.98 -0.41
C ARG A 421 1.45 -26.18 -1.36
N PRO A 422 0.81 -25.11 -1.83
CA PRO A 422 -0.11 -25.23 -2.95
C PRO A 422 0.64 -25.53 -4.26
N VAL A 423 -0.01 -26.26 -5.16
CA VAL A 423 0.40 -26.29 -6.57
C VAL A 423 0.10 -24.93 -7.17
N GLN A 424 1.11 -24.30 -7.77
CA GLN A 424 1.02 -22.95 -8.31
C GLN A 424 0.85 -22.97 -9.83
N PHE A 425 -0.03 -22.11 -10.34
CA PHE A 425 -0.24 -21.89 -11.76
C PHE A 425 -0.12 -20.40 -12.06
N PHE A 426 0.70 -20.02 -13.03
CA PHE A 426 0.90 -18.62 -13.42
C PHE A 426 0.19 -18.30 -14.72
N LEU A 427 -0.22 -17.05 -14.90
CA LEU A 427 -0.90 -16.58 -16.10
C LEU A 427 -0.10 -16.92 -17.38
N ASP A 428 -0.71 -17.69 -18.27
CA ASP A 428 -0.17 -18.06 -19.58
C ASP A 428 -0.85 -17.30 -20.71
N ARG A 429 -2.18 -17.15 -20.68
CA ARG A 429 -2.97 -16.51 -21.75
C ARG A 429 -4.16 -15.76 -21.22
N VAL A 430 -4.56 -14.74 -21.95
CA VAL A 430 -5.79 -13.96 -21.72
C VAL A 430 -6.53 -13.89 -23.05
N ASP A 431 -7.77 -14.36 -23.04
CA ASP A 431 -8.65 -14.43 -24.19
C ASP A 431 -9.97 -13.70 -23.90
N ARG A 432 -10.61 -13.18 -24.95
CA ARG A 432 -11.93 -12.56 -24.88
C ARG A 432 -12.95 -13.52 -25.49
N ASN A 433 -13.97 -13.88 -24.73
CA ASN A 433 -15.13 -14.60 -25.25
C ASN A 433 -16.28 -13.60 -25.45
N GLY A 434 -16.62 -13.32 -26.71
CA GLY A 434 -17.71 -12.41 -27.09
C GLY A 434 -17.39 -11.65 -28.39
N LYS A 435 -18.37 -11.54 -29.30
CA LYS A 435 -18.23 -10.71 -30.51
C LYS A 435 -18.40 -9.24 -30.14
N ASP A 436 -17.56 -8.39 -30.73
CA ASP A 436 -17.69 -6.93 -30.67
C ASP A 436 -19.03 -6.54 -31.33
N GLY A 437 -20.02 -6.20 -30.52
CA GLY A 437 -21.40 -5.95 -30.91
C GLY A 437 -22.18 -5.47 -29.69
N SER A 438 -22.96 -4.40 -29.87
CA SER A 438 -23.35 -3.41 -28.85
C SER A 438 -24.22 -3.87 -27.68
N ASN A 439 -24.31 -5.16 -27.38
CA ASN A 439 -25.10 -5.67 -26.24
C ASN A 439 -24.64 -7.03 -25.68
N THR A 440 -23.39 -7.44 -25.89
CA THR A 440 -22.89 -8.73 -25.38
C THR A 440 -22.00 -8.53 -24.17
N VAL A 441 -22.34 -9.22 -23.08
CA VAL A 441 -21.56 -9.33 -21.85
C VAL A 441 -20.15 -9.82 -22.18
N VAL A 442 -19.12 -9.05 -21.83
CA VAL A 442 -17.72 -9.41 -22.09
C VAL A 442 -17.29 -10.44 -21.06
N GLU A 443 -17.27 -11.71 -21.44
CA GLU A 443 -16.66 -12.77 -20.63
C GLU A 443 -15.14 -12.77 -20.87
N THR A 444 -14.36 -12.65 -19.79
CA THR A 444 -12.91 -12.83 -19.87
C THR A 444 -12.56 -14.29 -19.56
N LEU A 445 -11.66 -14.87 -20.35
CA LEU A 445 -11.11 -16.19 -20.13
C LEU A 445 -9.60 -16.04 -19.91
N THR A 446 -9.10 -16.49 -18.77
CA THR A 446 -7.66 -16.50 -18.46
C THR A 446 -7.20 -17.94 -18.26
N THR A 447 -6.08 -18.30 -18.88
CA THR A 447 -5.47 -19.63 -18.76
C THR A 447 -4.19 -19.50 -17.96
N TYR A 448 -4.03 -20.35 -16.95
CA TYR A 448 -2.87 -20.40 -16.07
C TYR A 448 -2.18 -21.73 -16.24
N LYS A 449 -0.85 -21.71 -16.42
CA LYS A 449 -0.03 -22.90 -16.62
C LYS A 449 0.67 -23.27 -15.32
N ARG A 450 0.70 -24.57 -15.01
CA ARG A 450 1.37 -25.08 -13.81
C ARG A 450 2.85 -24.72 -13.82
N GLN A 451 3.34 -24.21 -12.70
CA GLN A 451 4.77 -24.08 -12.44
C GLN A 451 5.33 -25.47 -12.13
N VAL A 452 6.31 -25.90 -12.91
CA VAL A 452 7.03 -27.15 -12.65
C VAL A 452 8.23 -26.80 -11.78
N GLU A 453 8.34 -27.42 -10.60
CA GLU A 453 9.54 -27.31 -9.77
C GLU A 453 10.70 -28.11 -10.38
N GLU A 454 11.94 -27.81 -10.00
CA GLU A 454 13.11 -28.58 -10.47
C GLU A 454 13.02 -30.06 -10.05
N LEU A 455 13.57 -30.96 -10.88
CA LEU A 455 13.59 -32.40 -10.60
C LEU A 455 14.08 -32.68 -9.16
N GLY A 456 13.27 -33.44 -8.41
CA GLY A 456 13.60 -33.86 -7.03
C GLY A 456 13.01 -32.99 -5.92
N LYS A 457 12.23 -31.95 -6.26
CA LYS A 457 11.49 -31.11 -5.30
C LYS A 457 9.97 -31.36 -5.27
N ASP A 458 9.48 -32.33 -6.03
CA ASP A 458 8.05 -32.65 -6.06
C ASP A 458 7.59 -33.46 -4.84
N CYS A 459 6.35 -33.22 -4.41
CA CYS A 459 5.71 -34.00 -3.37
C CYS A 459 5.37 -35.42 -3.86
N SER A 460 5.71 -36.44 -3.05
CA SER A 460 5.41 -37.85 -3.34
C SER A 460 4.15 -38.39 -2.65
N ARG A 461 3.42 -37.56 -1.88
CA ARG A 461 2.21 -38.00 -1.18
C ARG A 461 1.05 -38.24 -2.15
N LEU A 462 0.27 -39.29 -1.85
CA LEU A 462 -0.86 -39.74 -2.67
C LEU A 462 -1.99 -38.72 -2.79
N ASP A 463 -2.21 -37.89 -1.76
CA ASP A 463 -3.21 -36.82 -1.77
C ASP A 463 -2.80 -35.63 -2.66
N TYR A 464 -1.52 -35.50 -2.97
CA TYR A 464 -0.97 -34.45 -3.83
C TYR A 464 -0.99 -34.83 -5.32
N ALA A 465 -0.82 -36.12 -5.63
CA ALA A 465 -0.72 -36.61 -7.01
C ALA A 465 -1.89 -36.18 -7.92
N PRO A 466 -3.17 -36.21 -7.50
CA PRO A 466 -4.28 -35.78 -8.36
C PRO A 466 -4.23 -34.30 -8.79
N LEU A 467 -3.58 -33.43 -8.01
CA LEU A 467 -3.41 -32.02 -8.39
C LEU A 467 -2.38 -31.88 -9.52
N LEU A 468 -1.39 -32.77 -9.54
CA LEU A 468 -0.34 -32.84 -10.55
C LEU A 468 -0.82 -33.42 -11.89
N ASP A 469 -2.06 -33.88 -12.00
CA ASP A 469 -2.65 -34.22 -13.29
C ASP A 469 -3.11 -32.97 -14.06
N PHE A 470 -3.36 -31.87 -13.36
CA PHE A 470 -3.74 -30.60 -13.98
C PHE A 470 -2.51 -29.82 -14.44
N LEU A 471 -2.42 -29.60 -15.75
CA LEU A 471 -1.39 -28.76 -16.37
C LEU A 471 -1.85 -27.30 -16.50
N PHE A 472 -3.17 -27.10 -16.60
CA PHE A 472 -3.77 -25.79 -16.78
C PHE A 472 -4.95 -25.57 -15.84
N VAL A 473 -5.17 -24.31 -15.50
CA VAL A 473 -6.42 -23.82 -14.90
C VAL A 473 -6.98 -22.74 -15.82
N ASN A 474 -8.25 -22.86 -16.19
CA ASN A 474 -8.98 -21.83 -16.90
C ASN A 474 -9.88 -21.10 -15.90
N VAL A 475 -9.80 -19.78 -15.88
CA VAL A 475 -10.67 -18.93 -15.08
C VAL A 475 -11.53 -18.07 -16.00
N SER A 476 -12.84 -18.28 -15.96
CA SER A 476 -13.83 -17.47 -16.67
C SER A 476 -14.49 -16.46 -15.74
N THR A 477 -14.92 -15.33 -16.29
CA THR A 477 -15.72 -14.32 -15.58
C THR A 477 -17.05 -14.10 -16.27
N THR A 478 -18.07 -13.70 -15.51
CA THR A 478 -19.40 -13.38 -16.07
C THR A 478 -19.48 -11.99 -16.65
N SER A 479 -18.54 -11.10 -16.35
CA SER A 479 -18.48 -9.72 -16.84
C SER A 479 -17.14 -9.12 -16.43
N THR A 480 -16.74 -8.04 -17.10
CA THR A 480 -15.70 -7.15 -16.57
C THR A 480 -16.12 -6.60 -15.20
N LEU A 481 -15.15 -6.39 -14.31
CA LEU A 481 -15.44 -5.73 -13.03
C LEU A 481 -15.58 -4.22 -13.29
N ASP A 482 -16.76 -3.68 -13.00
CA ASP A 482 -17.01 -2.25 -13.11
C ASP A 482 -16.03 -1.47 -12.22
N HIS A 483 -15.43 -0.41 -12.74
CA HIS A 483 -14.60 0.50 -11.95
C HIS A 483 -15.37 1.11 -10.77
N ASP A 484 -16.68 1.29 -10.93
CA ASP A 484 -17.54 1.85 -9.88
C ASP A 484 -17.75 0.88 -8.72
N ALA A 485 -17.38 -0.39 -8.87
CA ALA A 485 -17.30 -1.33 -7.76
C ALA A 485 -16.38 -0.83 -6.64
N TRP A 486 -15.34 -0.07 -6.98
CA TRP A 486 -14.39 0.50 -6.02
C TRP A 486 -14.88 1.78 -5.32
N ASN A 487 -16.00 2.34 -5.77
CA ASN A 487 -16.69 3.44 -5.07
C ASN A 487 -17.61 2.93 -3.95
N MET A 488 -17.87 1.63 -3.91
CA MET A 488 -18.70 0.97 -2.90
C MET A 488 -17.84 0.31 -1.83
N ALA A 489 -18.48 -0.18 -0.77
CA ALA A 489 -17.80 -1.02 0.22
C ALA A 489 -17.18 -2.25 -0.48
N PRO A 490 -15.85 -2.43 -0.42
CA PRO A 490 -15.18 -3.49 -1.16
C PRO A 490 -15.56 -4.86 -0.61
N ARG A 491 -15.90 -5.78 -1.52
CA ARG A 491 -16.16 -7.19 -1.19
C ARG A 491 -15.53 -8.08 -2.24
N ARG A 492 -14.81 -9.11 -1.77
CA ARG A 492 -14.26 -10.19 -2.61
C ARG A 492 -15.34 -10.80 -3.51
N GLN A 493 -14.97 -11.09 -4.76
CA GLN A 493 -15.81 -11.89 -5.66
C GLN A 493 -15.74 -13.38 -5.29
N CYS A 494 -16.84 -14.08 -5.46
CA CYS A 494 -16.91 -15.51 -5.18
C CYS A 494 -16.43 -16.29 -6.42
N CYS A 495 -15.91 -17.49 -6.19
CA CYS A 495 -15.62 -18.42 -7.28
C CYS A 495 -16.25 -19.79 -7.07
N GLU A 496 -16.30 -20.57 -8.14
CA GLU A 496 -16.78 -21.95 -8.11
C GLU A 496 -16.00 -22.80 -9.13
N VAL A 497 -15.79 -24.08 -8.79
CA VAL A 497 -15.19 -25.05 -9.70
C VAL A 497 -16.29 -25.60 -10.61
N ILE A 498 -16.10 -25.46 -11.92
CA ILE A 498 -17.02 -26.02 -12.91
C ILE A 498 -16.60 -27.45 -13.20
N ASN A 499 -17.38 -28.41 -12.72
CA ASN A 499 -17.21 -29.81 -13.09
C ASN A 499 -17.58 -30.01 -14.56
N ALA A 500 -16.59 -30.11 -15.44
CA ALA A 500 -16.81 -30.45 -16.83
C ALA A 500 -17.41 -31.87 -16.92
N LYS A 501 -18.58 -32.01 -17.55
CA LYS A 501 -19.20 -33.32 -17.84
C LYS A 501 -18.39 -34.16 -18.84
N ASN A 502 -17.42 -33.56 -19.52
CA ASN A 502 -16.44 -34.22 -20.37
C ASN A 502 -15.13 -33.46 -20.19
N GLY A 503 -14.22 -33.99 -19.37
CA GLY A 503 -12.93 -33.38 -19.10
C GLY A 503 -12.12 -33.24 -20.39
N VAL A 504 -11.77 -32.02 -20.75
CA VAL A 504 -10.56 -31.82 -21.57
C VAL A 504 -9.42 -32.25 -20.65
N ASN A 505 -8.86 -33.44 -20.89
CA ASN A 505 -7.87 -34.07 -20.03
C ASN A 505 -6.78 -33.06 -19.65
N ASN A 506 -6.64 -32.80 -18.35
CA ASN A 506 -5.61 -31.98 -17.69
C ASN A 506 -5.89 -30.47 -17.49
N THR A 507 -7.14 -29.99 -17.65
CA THR A 507 -7.50 -28.59 -17.37
C THR A 507 -8.62 -28.44 -16.34
N LEU A 508 -8.38 -27.68 -15.27
CA LEU A 508 -9.38 -27.32 -14.26
C LEU A 508 -10.15 -26.06 -14.70
N GLN A 509 -11.47 -26.06 -14.55
CA GLN A 509 -12.31 -24.89 -14.88
C GLN A 509 -12.80 -24.21 -13.60
N VAL A 510 -12.54 -22.92 -13.47
CA VAL A 510 -12.96 -22.06 -12.36
C VAL A 510 -13.73 -20.88 -12.92
N LYS A 511 -14.81 -20.48 -12.25
CA LYS A 511 -15.58 -19.29 -12.61
C LYS A 511 -15.59 -18.30 -11.48
N ILE A 512 -15.27 -17.04 -11.76
CA ILE A 512 -15.40 -15.93 -10.81
C ILE A 512 -16.67 -15.14 -11.13
N ARG A 513 -17.45 -14.84 -10.09
CA ARG A 513 -18.73 -14.12 -10.17
C ARG A 513 -18.96 -13.26 -8.94
N SER A 514 -19.98 -12.41 -8.99
CA SER A 514 -20.50 -11.78 -7.78
C SER A 514 -20.98 -12.84 -6.79
N CYS A 515 -20.77 -12.58 -5.50
CA CYS A 515 -21.31 -13.42 -4.46
C CYS A 515 -22.84 -13.29 -4.38
N ASN A 516 -23.52 -14.40 -4.18
CA ASN A 516 -24.95 -14.45 -3.90
C ASN A 516 -25.24 -13.78 -2.55
N GLN A 517 -26.51 -13.42 -2.36
CA GLN A 517 -26.97 -12.92 -1.07
C GLN A 517 -26.73 -13.99 0.00
N PHE A 518 -26.15 -13.59 1.14
CA PHE A 518 -25.78 -14.46 2.26
C PHE A 518 -24.70 -15.51 1.96
N GLU A 519 -24.05 -15.47 0.79
CA GLU A 519 -22.95 -16.39 0.48
C GLU A 519 -21.71 -16.05 1.31
N SER A 520 -21.27 -17.05 2.09
CA SER A 520 -19.92 -17.14 2.62
C SER A 520 -19.13 -18.12 1.76
N VAL A 521 -17.86 -17.81 1.55
CA VAL A 521 -16.91 -18.68 0.84
C VAL A 521 -16.57 -19.92 1.67
N THR A 522 -16.67 -19.86 3.00
CA THR A 522 -16.37 -21.00 3.87
C THR A 522 -17.47 -22.05 3.75
N PRO A 523 -17.12 -23.34 3.50
CA PRO A 523 -18.09 -24.42 3.52
C PRO A 523 -18.79 -24.52 4.88
N PRO A 524 -20.10 -24.81 4.92
CA PRO A 524 -20.84 -25.00 6.17
C PRO A 524 -20.39 -26.21 6.98
#